data_AF-A0A662KGI4-F1
#
_entry.id   AF-A0A662KGI4-F1
#
_cell.length_a   1.000
_cell.length_b   1.000
_cell.length_c   1.000
_cell.angle_alpha   90.00
_cell.angle_beta   90.00
_cell.angle_gamma   90.00
#
_symmetry.space_group_name_H-M   'P 1'
#
loop_
_entity.id
_entity.type
_entity.pdbx_description
1 polymer ?
#
loop_
_entity_poly.entity_id
_entity_poly.type
_entity_poly.pdbx_seq_one_letter_code
_entity_poly.pdbx_strand_id
1 'polypeptide(L)'
;MARRYFRQGNSKITVGLRKKGFKMAKLAINGGKPVVKHPLDKSWPIFDEREEKALLEVLHSRHWWRGGVEPSQSKVSQFEDKFASYCQAKHGIAITNGTQALECALKAAGVEAGDVVIVPALTFVATATSIGVWKLLLQSVFQSRIEHVFSEIAISQQNLCKR
;
A
#
# COMPACT_ATOMS: atom_id res chain seq x y z
N MET A 1 -16.75 -45.31 -44.96
CA MET A 1 -16.08 -46.63 -44.95
C MET A 1 -14.75 -46.43 -44.21
N ALA A 2 -14.70 -46.73 -42.91
CA ALA A 2 -14.08 -47.94 -42.33
C ALA A 2 -12.53 -47.86 -42.35
N ARG A 3 -11.75 -48.18 -41.32
CA ARG A 3 -11.91 -48.72 -39.95
C ARG A 3 -10.50 -48.60 -39.32
N ARG A 4 -10.42 -48.26 -38.04
CA ARG A 4 -9.63 -48.94 -36.98
C ARG A 4 -8.45 -49.81 -37.46
N TYR A 5 -7.23 -49.53 -36.98
CA TYR A 5 -6.40 -50.57 -36.34
C TYR A 5 -5.59 -50.01 -35.16
N PHE A 6 -6.14 -50.33 -34.01
CA PHE A 6 -5.48 -50.41 -32.71
C PHE A 6 -4.39 -51.49 -32.80
N ARG A 7 -3.13 -51.19 -32.47
CA ARG A 7 -2.16 -52.23 -32.10
C ARG A 7 -1.39 -51.80 -30.86
N GLN A 8 -1.63 -52.56 -29.81
CA GLN A 8 -1.04 -52.45 -28.49
C GLN A 8 0.50 -52.53 -28.56
N GLY A 9 1.17 -51.53 -28.01
CA GLY A 9 2.56 -51.59 -27.57
C GLY A 9 2.55 -51.33 -26.07
N ASN A 10 2.45 -52.40 -25.30
CA ASN A 10 2.21 -52.41 -23.86
C ASN A 10 3.51 -52.14 -23.08
N SER A 11 4.10 -50.94 -23.22
CA SER A 11 5.19 -50.51 -22.35
C SER A 11 4.63 -49.61 -21.26
N LYS A 12 4.20 -50.22 -20.14
CA LYS A 12 3.91 -49.52 -18.89
C LYS A 12 5.18 -48.77 -18.47
N ILE A 13 5.28 -47.48 -18.78
CA ILE A 13 6.18 -46.57 -18.07
C ILE A 13 5.56 -46.42 -16.68
N THR A 14 5.91 -47.35 -15.80
CA THR A 14 5.54 -47.27 -14.39
C THR A 14 6.49 -46.25 -13.80
N VAL A 15 6.12 -44.97 -13.85
CA VAL A 15 6.77 -43.94 -13.03
C VAL A 15 6.54 -44.40 -11.59
N GLY A 16 7.57 -45.00 -11.01
CA GLY A 16 7.60 -45.39 -9.62
C GLY A 16 7.54 -44.14 -8.76
N LEU A 17 6.34 -43.59 -8.57
CA LEU A 17 6.01 -42.73 -7.46
C LEU A 17 6.19 -43.58 -6.21
N ARG A 18 7.43 -43.65 -5.74
CA ARG A 18 7.78 -44.13 -4.41
C ARG A 18 6.98 -43.22 -3.48
N LYS A 19 5.82 -43.70 -3.01
CA LYS A 19 5.06 -43.11 -1.91
C LYS A 19 5.95 -43.19 -0.66
N LYS A 20 7.01 -42.39 -0.58
CA LYS A 20 7.59 -42.01 0.71
C LYS A 20 6.45 -41.25 1.37
N GLY A 21 5.76 -41.91 2.29
CA GLY A 21 4.67 -41.32 3.05
C GLY A 21 5.15 -40.02 3.66
N PHE A 22 4.78 -38.90 3.05
CA PHE A 22 5.09 -37.59 3.58
C PHE A 22 4.14 -37.40 4.76
N LYS A 23 4.60 -37.74 5.97
CA LYS A 23 3.88 -37.41 7.19
C LYS A 23 3.80 -35.89 7.26
N MET A 24 2.63 -35.34 6.91
CA MET A 24 2.37 -33.92 7.03
C MET A 24 2.58 -33.51 8.49
N ALA A 25 3.55 -32.63 8.74
CA ALA A 25 3.75 -32.07 10.07
C ALA A 25 2.47 -31.31 10.48
N LYS A 26 2.04 -31.50 11.73
CA LYS A 26 0.84 -30.84 12.26
C LYS A 26 1.08 -29.32 12.26
N LEU A 27 0.23 -28.56 11.55
CA LEU A 27 0.34 -27.10 11.49
C LEU A 27 0.12 -26.47 12.87
N ALA A 28 0.80 -25.37 13.16
CA ALA A 28 0.69 -24.66 14.43
C ALA A 28 -0.75 -24.23 14.76
N ILE A 29 -1.48 -23.70 13.76
CA ILE A 29 -2.89 -23.32 13.88
C ILE A 29 -3.81 -24.50 14.26
N ASN A 30 -3.39 -25.73 13.94
CA ASN A 30 -4.14 -26.95 14.24
C ASN A 30 -3.62 -27.66 15.51
N GLY A 31 -2.81 -27.00 16.34
CA GLY A 31 -2.25 -27.57 17.58
C GLY A 31 -0.99 -28.42 17.36
N GLY A 32 -0.24 -28.15 16.28
CA GLY A 32 1.14 -28.61 16.10
C GLY A 32 2.14 -27.63 16.72
N LYS A 33 3.42 -28.01 16.76
CA LYS A 33 4.47 -27.15 17.33
C LYS A 33 4.80 -26.01 16.35
N PRO A 34 4.71 -24.73 16.74
CA PRO A 34 5.15 -23.61 15.90
C PRO A 34 6.60 -23.77 15.46
N VAL A 35 6.85 -23.57 14.16
CA VAL A 35 8.21 -23.60 13.57
C VAL A 35 9.02 -22.40 14.05
N VAL A 36 8.37 -21.23 14.13
CA VAL A 36 8.96 -20.01 14.67
C VAL A 36 8.55 -19.89 16.13
N LYS A 37 9.53 -19.75 17.02
CA LYS A 37 9.33 -19.64 18.47
C LYS A 37 9.50 -18.22 19.01
N HIS A 38 9.99 -17.32 18.18
CA HIS A 38 10.18 -15.91 18.49
C HIS A 38 9.25 -15.08 17.60
N PRO A 39 8.88 -13.86 18.02
CA PRO A 39 8.18 -12.92 17.15
C PRO A 39 9.01 -12.68 15.87
N LEU A 40 8.38 -12.72 14.70
CA LEU A 40 9.06 -12.47 13.40
C LEU A 40 9.20 -10.97 13.11
N ASP A 41 8.52 -10.16 13.89
CA ASP A 41 8.51 -8.73 13.85
C ASP A 41 9.82 -8.17 14.42
N LYS A 42 10.49 -7.37 13.59
CA LYS A 42 11.37 -6.33 14.12
C LYS A 42 10.47 -5.33 14.84
N SER A 43 10.89 -4.86 16.02
CA SER A 43 10.18 -3.80 16.73
C SER A 43 10.06 -2.58 15.81
N TRP A 44 8.83 -2.20 15.51
CA TRP A 44 8.50 -0.99 14.77
C TRP A 44 8.15 0.13 15.76
N PRO A 45 8.58 1.38 15.54
CA PRO A 45 9.43 1.89 14.46
C PRO A 45 10.91 1.56 14.63
N ILE A 46 11.62 1.45 13.51
CA ILE A 46 13.08 1.28 13.49
C ILE A 46 13.71 2.68 13.56
N PHE A 47 14.62 2.90 14.50
CA PHE A 47 15.42 4.12 14.63
C PHE A 47 16.82 3.78 15.15
N ASP A 48 17.79 4.65 14.91
CA ASP A 48 19.15 4.58 15.44
C ASP A 48 19.63 5.93 15.98
N GLU A 49 20.92 6.03 16.33
CA GLU A 49 21.54 7.24 16.89
C GLU A 49 21.39 8.47 15.97
N ARG A 50 21.17 8.28 14.66
CA ARG A 50 20.98 9.37 13.70
C ARG A 50 19.66 10.09 13.94
N GLU A 51 18.57 9.37 14.18
CA GLU A 51 17.28 9.96 14.49
C GLU A 51 17.33 10.72 15.84
N GLU A 52 17.99 10.14 16.84
CA GLU A 52 18.16 10.77 18.16
C GLU A 52 18.92 12.09 18.05
N LYS A 53 20.05 12.08 17.34
CA LYS A 53 20.85 13.29 17.11
C LYS A 53 20.05 14.35 16.35
N ALA A 54 19.35 13.97 15.29
CA ALA A 54 18.55 14.90 14.49
C ALA A 54 17.43 15.54 15.31
N LEU A 55 16.78 14.76 16.19
CA LEU A 55 15.74 15.27 17.09
C LEU A 55 16.30 16.27 18.10
N LEU A 56 17.41 15.93 18.75
CA LEU A 56 18.07 16.82 19.72
C LEU A 56 18.59 18.11 19.09
N GLU A 57 19.11 18.05 17.87
CA GLU A 57 19.51 19.24 17.11
C GLU A 57 18.34 20.20 16.90
N VAL A 58 17.18 19.71 16.46
CA VAL A 58 15.97 20.54 16.30
C VAL A 58 15.50 21.10 17.63
N LEU A 59 15.45 20.25 18.67
CA LEU A 59 15.01 20.64 20.00
C LEU A 59 15.84 21.80 20.55
N HIS A 60 17.18 21.67 20.53
CA HIS A 60 18.09 22.68 21.04
C HIS A 60 18.18 23.93 20.16
N SER A 61 17.94 23.80 18.84
CA SER A 61 17.95 24.95 17.93
C SER A 61 16.83 25.95 18.21
N ARG A 62 15.73 25.53 18.87
CA ARG A 62 14.48 26.29 19.06
C ARG A 62 13.76 26.68 17.76
N HIS A 63 14.17 26.12 16.62
CA HIS A 63 13.54 26.32 15.32
C HIS A 63 12.76 25.06 14.93
N TRP A 64 11.52 24.97 15.41
CA TRP A 64 10.73 23.74 15.33
C TRP A 64 9.81 23.65 14.11
N TRP A 65 9.78 24.70 13.29
CA TRP A 65 8.89 24.77 12.14
C TRP A 65 9.62 25.36 10.94
N ARG A 66 8.98 25.27 9.77
CA ARG A 66 9.55 25.69 8.48
C ARG A 66 9.98 27.16 8.44
N GLY A 67 9.21 28.04 9.09
CA GLY A 67 9.37 29.50 9.00
C GLY A 67 10.25 30.09 10.09
N GLY A 68 10.52 31.40 10.00
CA GLY A 68 11.24 32.16 11.03
C GLY A 68 12.75 32.03 11.00
N VAL A 69 13.31 31.28 10.05
CA VAL A 69 14.75 31.19 9.78
C VAL A 69 15.00 31.18 8.27
N GLU A 70 16.25 31.40 7.88
CA GLU A 70 16.68 31.19 6.51
C GLU A 70 16.39 29.75 6.06
N PRO A 71 15.92 29.51 4.83
CA PRO A 71 15.58 28.16 4.34
C PRO A 71 16.73 27.16 4.51
N SER A 72 17.97 27.60 4.35
CA SER A 72 19.16 26.75 4.54
C SER A 72 19.33 26.25 5.98
N GLN A 73 18.73 26.92 6.97
CA GLN A 73 18.79 26.56 8.39
C GLN A 73 17.58 25.73 8.83
N SER A 74 16.50 25.71 8.04
CA SER A 74 15.32 24.89 8.30
C SER A 74 15.59 23.42 7.97
N LYS A 75 15.48 22.53 8.97
CA LYS A 75 15.58 21.07 8.74
C LYS A 75 14.51 20.57 7.76
N VAL A 76 13.35 21.24 7.70
CA VAL A 76 12.28 20.92 6.75
C VAL A 76 12.73 21.21 5.32
N SER A 77 13.28 22.40 5.06
CA SER A 77 13.76 22.76 3.71
C SER A 77 14.96 21.92 3.28
N GLN A 78 15.89 21.62 4.19
CA GLN A 78 16.98 20.68 3.90
C GLN A 78 16.48 19.28 3.55
N PHE A 79 15.41 18.81 4.20
CA PHE A 79 14.78 17.53 3.87
C PHE A 79 14.13 17.58 2.49
N GLU A 80 13.42 18.65 2.17
CA GLU A 80 12.78 18.84 0.85
C GLU A 80 13.78 18.81 -0.30
N ASP A 81 14.89 19.53 -0.18
CA ASP A 81 15.91 19.58 -1.22
C ASP A 81 16.55 18.20 -1.44
N LYS A 82 16.86 17.49 -0.34
CA LYS A 82 17.41 16.14 -0.40
C LYS A 82 16.41 15.15 -0.97
N PHE A 83 15.14 15.23 -0.57
CA PHE A 83 14.09 14.33 -1.01
C PHE A 83 13.72 14.58 -2.48
N ALA A 84 13.66 15.84 -2.92
CA ALA A 84 13.48 16.20 -4.31
C ALA A 84 14.61 15.65 -5.18
N SER A 85 15.86 15.80 -4.73
CA SER A 85 17.04 15.24 -5.41
C SER A 85 16.98 13.71 -5.49
N TYR A 86 16.60 13.05 -4.40
CA TYR A 86 16.42 11.59 -4.36
C TYR A 86 15.34 11.11 -5.34
N CYS A 87 14.22 11.84 -5.42
CA CYS A 87 13.12 11.56 -6.34
C CYS A 87 13.35 12.06 -7.77
N GLN A 88 14.49 12.69 -8.06
CA GLN A 88 14.82 13.32 -9.35
C GLN A 88 13.77 14.38 -9.78
N ALA A 89 13.20 15.09 -8.82
CA ALA A 89 12.26 16.17 -9.03
C ALA A 89 12.94 17.54 -8.88
N LYS A 90 12.44 18.55 -9.61
CA LYS A 90 12.95 19.93 -9.49
C LYS A 90 12.63 20.57 -8.14
N HIS A 91 11.52 20.18 -7.53
CA HIS A 91 11.01 20.73 -6.28
C HIS A 91 10.41 19.61 -5.42
N GLY A 92 10.46 19.77 -4.10
CA GLY A 92 9.83 18.89 -3.12
C GLY A 92 9.15 19.71 -2.05
N ILE A 93 7.96 19.29 -1.61
CA ILE A 93 7.23 19.95 -0.52
C ILE A 93 6.91 18.90 0.55
N ALA A 94 7.40 19.11 1.76
CA ALA A 94 7.12 18.29 2.92
C ALA A 94 5.71 18.60 3.46
N ILE A 95 4.89 17.56 3.53
CA ILE A 95 3.50 17.59 4.00
C ILE A 95 3.35 16.56 5.13
N THR A 96 2.31 16.69 5.96
CA THR A 96 2.16 15.88 7.18
C THR A 96 1.98 14.38 6.92
N ASN A 97 1.37 13.99 5.79
CA ASN A 97 1.13 12.59 5.42
C ASN A 97 0.87 12.42 3.91
N GLY A 98 0.86 11.15 3.46
CA GLY A 98 0.67 10.80 2.06
C GLY A 98 -0.73 11.13 1.50
N THR A 99 -1.79 11.02 2.31
CA THR A 99 -3.16 11.33 1.88
C THR A 99 -3.30 12.82 1.53
N GLN A 100 -2.76 13.70 2.38
CA GLN A 100 -2.71 15.14 2.13
C GLN A 100 -1.80 15.49 0.95
N ALA A 101 -0.69 14.78 0.78
CA ALA A 101 0.18 15.00 -0.37
C ALA A 101 -0.56 14.75 -1.70
N LEU A 102 -1.35 13.66 -1.78
CA LEU A 102 -2.19 13.36 -2.94
C LEU A 102 -3.29 14.41 -3.12
N GLU A 103 -3.94 14.86 -2.04
CA GLU A 103 -4.98 15.89 -2.11
C GLU A 103 -4.41 17.21 -2.64
N CYS A 104 -3.27 17.67 -2.10
CA CYS A 104 -2.58 18.87 -2.58
C CYS A 104 -2.13 18.75 -4.04
N ALA A 105 -1.67 17.56 -4.46
CA ALA A 105 -1.28 17.31 -5.84
C ALA A 105 -2.49 17.40 -6.79
N LEU A 106 -3.63 16.81 -6.44
CA LEU A 106 -4.87 16.90 -7.21
C LEU A 106 -5.38 18.35 -7.30
N LYS A 107 -5.32 19.09 -6.18
CA LYS A 107 -5.61 20.53 -6.11
C LYS A 107 -4.73 21.33 -7.07
N ALA A 108 -3.42 21.12 -7.00
CA ALA A 108 -2.45 21.82 -7.83
C ALA A 108 -2.59 21.46 -9.32
N ALA A 109 -3.06 20.24 -9.63
CA ALA A 109 -3.36 19.80 -11.00
C ALA A 109 -4.69 20.36 -11.55
N GLY A 110 -5.49 21.04 -10.72
CA GLY A 110 -6.77 21.63 -11.14
C GLY A 110 -7.91 20.61 -11.27
N VAL A 111 -7.85 19.50 -10.54
CA VAL A 111 -8.95 18.51 -10.53
C VAL A 111 -10.13 19.07 -9.75
N GLU A 112 -11.31 19.02 -10.36
CA GLU A 112 -12.55 19.56 -9.83
C GLU A 112 -13.63 18.47 -9.63
N ALA A 113 -14.73 18.87 -8.98
CA ALA A 113 -15.88 18.00 -8.81
C ALA A 113 -16.53 17.70 -10.17
N GLY A 114 -16.64 16.41 -10.50
CA GLY A 114 -17.15 15.95 -11.80
C GLY A 114 -16.08 15.35 -12.69
N ASP A 115 -14.79 15.57 -12.37
CA ASP A 115 -13.68 14.98 -13.11
C ASP A 115 -13.53 13.49 -12.82
N VAL A 116 -13.04 12.77 -13.84
CA VAL A 116 -12.77 11.33 -13.74
C VAL A 116 -11.29 11.11 -13.43
N VAL A 117 -11.02 10.62 -12.24
CA VAL A 117 -9.68 10.19 -11.80
C VAL A 117 -9.59 8.67 -11.81
N ILE A 118 -8.70 8.12 -12.62
CA ILE A 118 -8.49 6.67 -12.73
C ILE A 118 -7.49 6.22 -11.66
N VAL A 119 -7.86 5.20 -10.89
CA VAL A 119 -6.99 4.59 -9.86
C VAL A 119 -6.96 3.07 -10.01
N PRO A 120 -5.85 2.40 -9.65
CA PRO A 120 -5.79 0.94 -9.64
C PRO A 120 -6.82 0.34 -8.67
N ALA A 121 -7.47 -0.76 -9.05
CA ALA A 121 -8.40 -1.47 -8.17
C ALA A 121 -7.69 -2.17 -6.99
N LEU A 122 -6.39 -2.46 -7.12
CA LEU A 122 -5.56 -3.05 -6.08
C LEU A 122 -4.52 -2.02 -5.61
N THR A 123 -4.90 -1.20 -4.63
CA THR A 123 -4.05 -0.18 -4.01
C THR A 123 -4.46 0.03 -2.55
N PHE A 124 -3.68 0.83 -1.81
CA PHE A 124 -4.06 1.26 -0.48
C PHE A 124 -5.22 2.27 -0.51
N VAL A 125 -6.07 2.26 0.53
CA VAL A 125 -7.30 3.08 0.60
C VAL A 125 -7.05 4.58 0.43
N ALA A 126 -5.87 5.07 0.84
CA ALA A 126 -5.48 6.48 0.72
C ALA A 126 -5.64 7.01 -0.72
N THR A 127 -5.31 6.20 -1.73
CA THR A 127 -5.38 6.59 -3.14
C THR A 127 -6.79 7.02 -3.56
N ALA A 128 -7.81 6.28 -3.12
CA ALA A 128 -9.21 6.60 -3.43
C ALA A 128 -9.75 7.71 -2.52
N THR A 129 -9.40 7.70 -1.24
CA THR A 129 -9.91 8.70 -0.29
C THR A 129 -9.41 10.10 -0.60
N SER A 130 -8.18 10.27 -1.09
CA SER A 130 -7.67 11.58 -1.49
C SER A 130 -8.47 12.24 -2.63
N ILE A 131 -9.20 11.45 -3.42
CA ILE A 131 -10.16 11.93 -4.44
C ILE A 131 -11.53 12.17 -3.81
N GLY A 132 -11.92 11.36 -2.83
CA GLY A 132 -13.23 11.42 -2.18
C GLY A 132 -13.42 12.52 -1.13
N VAL A 133 -12.35 13.05 -0.52
CA VAL A 133 -12.46 14.07 0.54
C VAL A 133 -13.14 15.36 0.06
N TRP A 134 -13.00 15.70 -1.22
CA TRP A 134 -13.72 16.80 -1.88
C TRP A 134 -15.24 16.70 -1.78
N LYS A 135 -15.74 15.46 -1.73
CA LYS A 135 -17.17 15.19 -1.67
C LYS A 135 -17.75 15.37 -0.27
N LEU A 136 -16.94 15.21 0.79
CA LEU A 136 -17.39 15.37 2.18
C LEU A 136 -17.45 16.85 2.60
N LEU A 137 -16.57 17.71 2.07
CA LEU A 137 -16.55 19.15 2.40
C LEU A 137 -17.64 19.96 1.70
N LEU A 138 -18.28 19.43 0.65
CA LEU A 138 -19.37 20.07 -0.10
C LEU A 138 -20.69 19.26 -0.06
N GLN A 139 -20.86 18.41 0.94
CA GLN A 139 -21.98 17.48 1.01
C GLN A 139 -23.28 18.07 1.60
N SER A 140 -23.40 19.40 1.71
CA SER A 140 -24.67 20.03 2.05
C SER A 140 -25.66 20.09 0.87
N VAL A 141 -25.27 19.78 -0.37
CA VAL A 141 -26.12 20.08 -1.55
C VAL A 141 -26.56 18.85 -2.39
N PHE A 142 -25.91 17.67 -2.36
CA PHE A 142 -26.22 16.61 -3.35
C PHE A 142 -26.13 15.15 -2.82
N GLN A 143 -27.01 14.79 -1.89
CA GLN A 143 -27.12 13.44 -1.32
C GLN A 143 -28.30 12.65 -1.91
N SER A 144 -28.33 12.38 -3.21
CA SER A 144 -29.40 11.53 -3.77
C SER A 144 -29.01 10.55 -4.88
N ARG A 145 -27.76 10.53 -5.35
CA ARG A 145 -27.42 9.71 -6.54
C ARG A 145 -26.22 8.75 -6.42
N ILE A 146 -25.59 8.63 -5.24
CA ILE A 146 -24.31 7.87 -5.12
C ILE A 146 -24.37 6.66 -4.16
N GLU A 147 -25.48 6.43 -3.47
CA GLU A 147 -25.63 5.22 -2.63
C GLU A 147 -25.62 3.91 -3.46
N HIS A 148 -25.99 3.98 -4.75
CA HIS A 148 -25.99 2.83 -5.65
C HIS A 148 -24.58 2.37 -6.08
N VAL A 149 -23.60 3.27 -6.20
CA VAL A 149 -22.26 2.89 -6.70
C VAL A 149 -21.36 2.37 -5.59
N PHE A 150 -21.48 2.92 -4.37
CA PHE A 150 -20.68 2.45 -3.24
C PHE A 150 -21.12 1.08 -2.70
N SER A 151 -22.41 0.76 -2.76
CA SER A 151 -22.90 -0.57 -2.40
C SER A 151 -22.37 -1.64 -3.34
N GLU A 152 -22.36 -1.40 -4.66
CA GLU A 152 -21.84 -2.37 -5.63
C GLU A 152 -20.33 -2.62 -5.49
N ILE A 153 -19.53 -1.58 -5.25
CA ILE A 153 -18.07 -1.73 -5.06
C ILE A 153 -17.77 -2.46 -3.74
N ALA A 154 -18.47 -2.12 -2.65
CA ALA A 154 -18.27 -2.79 -1.36
C ALA A 154 -18.72 -4.27 -1.39
N ILE A 155 -19.83 -4.58 -2.07
CA ILE A 155 -20.33 -5.94 -2.26
C ILE A 155 -19.38 -6.77 -3.16
N SER A 156 -18.82 -6.14 -4.20
CA SER A 156 -17.84 -6.79 -5.09
C SER A 156 -16.56 -7.20 -4.34
N GLN A 157 -16.04 -6.33 -3.47
CA GLN A 157 -14.85 -6.62 -2.64
C GLN A 157 -15.12 -7.71 -1.58
N GLN A 158 -16.31 -7.74 -0.98
CA GLN A 158 -16.67 -8.82 -0.04
C GLN A 158 -16.84 -10.19 -0.72
N ASN A 159 -17.30 -10.24 -1.97
CA ASN A 159 -17.48 -11.49 -2.70
C ASN A 159 -16.16 -12.05 -3.27
N LEU A 160 -15.19 -11.17 -3.59
CA LEU A 160 -13.83 -11.58 -3.97
C LEU A 160 -13.05 -12.20 -2.81
N CYS A 161 -13.34 -11.82 -1.56
CA CYS A 161 -12.68 -12.36 -0.36
C CYS A 161 -13.31 -13.69 0.13
N LYS A 162 -14.43 -14.13 -0.47
CA LYS A 162 -15.16 -15.36 -0.10
C LYS A 162 -15.03 -16.49 -1.14
N ARG A 163 -14.20 -16.34 -2.17
CA ARG A 163 -13.81 -17.39 -3.12
C ARG A 163 -12.36 -17.80 -2.90
#